data_AF-A0AAW2XVM0-F1
#
_entry.id   AF-A0AAW2XVM0-F1
#
_cell.length_a   1.000
_cell.length_b   1.000
_cell.length_c   1.000
_cell.angle_alpha   90.00
_cell.angle_beta   90.00
_cell.angle_gamma   90.00
#
_symmetry.space_group_name_H-M   'P 1'
#
loop_
_entity.id
_entity.type
_entity.pdbx_description
1 polymer ?
#
loop_
_entity_poly.entity_id
_entity_poly.type
_entity_poly.pdbx_seq_one_letter_code
_entity_poly.pdbx_strand_id
1 'polypeptide(L)'
;METHDHLFFKCIYSRQCLHGLKRAVRFYWRNHSWVSDVIWAARKWREKHYVNAAFRALLASILYHIWQERNRRVFQGIERPSSSVVHAAVDEIRQRIITVDLPNSVSKRGLYRLWRIPWPDEGTA
;
A
#
# COMPACT_ATOMS: atom_id res chain seq x y z
N MET A 1 18.56 10.71 15.79
CA MET A 1 17.28 10.56 16.52
C MET A 1 16.24 10.01 15.54
N GLU A 2 15.69 8.83 15.83
CA GLU A 2 14.65 8.21 14.99
C GLU A 2 13.30 8.90 15.23
N THR A 3 12.83 9.67 14.26
CA THR A 3 11.48 10.26 14.26
C THR A 3 10.65 9.58 13.17
N HIS A 4 9.31 9.56 13.28
CA HIS A 4 8.44 8.99 12.23
C HIS A 4 8.76 9.56 10.83
N ASP A 5 9.04 10.85 10.74
CA ASP A 5 9.48 11.51 9.50
C ASP A 5 10.81 10.93 8.99
N HIS A 6 11.81 10.75 9.85
CA HIS A 6 13.07 10.15 9.44
C HIS A 6 12.90 8.69 9.00
N LEU A 7 12.14 7.92 9.77
CA LEU A 7 11.96 6.48 9.64
C LEU A 7 11.17 6.12 8.38
N PHE A 8 10.12 6.88 8.07
CA PHE A 8 9.20 6.55 6.98
C PHE A 8 9.31 7.45 5.74
N PHE A 9 9.83 8.67 5.86
CA PHE A 9 9.77 9.66 4.76
C PHE A 9 11.12 10.25 4.34
N LYS A 10 12.12 10.35 5.23
CA LYS A 10 13.41 10.99 4.90
C LYS A 10 14.53 9.99 4.65
N CYS A 11 14.48 8.79 5.24
CA CYS A 11 15.43 7.72 4.95
C CYS A 11 15.42 7.37 3.44
N ILE A 12 16.61 7.17 2.85
CA ILE A 12 16.76 6.82 1.43
C ILE A 12 15.98 5.56 1.09
N TYR A 13 16.09 4.52 1.91
CA TYR A 13 15.39 3.25 1.72
C TYR A 13 13.88 3.44 1.69
N SER A 14 13.32 4.12 2.70
CA SER A 14 11.88 4.38 2.78
C SER A 14 11.40 5.19 1.57
N ARG A 15 12.14 6.23 1.14
CA ARG A 15 11.81 7.00 -0.07
C ARG A 15 11.79 6.15 -1.33
N GLN A 16 12.74 5.22 -1.48
CA GLN A 16 12.77 4.29 -2.61
C GLN A 16 11.53 3.39 -2.62
N CYS A 17 11.14 2.83 -1.46
CA CYS A 17 9.90 2.05 -1.33
C CYS A 17 8.68 2.89 -1.72
N LEU A 18 8.55 4.09 -1.18
CA LEU A 18 7.40 4.96 -1.46
C LEU A 18 7.34 5.40 -2.94
N HIS A 19 8.48 5.70 -3.57
CA HIS A 19 8.54 6.01 -5.00
C HIS A 19 8.24 4.79 -5.87
N GLY A 20 8.75 3.62 -5.51
CA GLY A 20 8.44 2.36 -6.19
C GLY A 20 6.94 2.04 -6.13
N LEU A 21 6.33 2.24 -4.96
CA LEU A 21 4.89 2.05 -4.77
C LEU A 21 4.07 2.96 -5.69
N LYS A 22 4.39 4.27 -5.73
CA LYS A 22 3.69 5.22 -6.63
C LYS A 22 3.73 4.76 -8.09
N ARG A 23 4.87 4.23 -8.54
CA ARG A 23 5.05 3.70 -9.91
C ARG A 23 4.23 2.43 -10.14
N ALA A 24 4.23 1.50 -9.19
CA ALA A 24 3.57 0.20 -9.31
C ALA A 24 2.05 0.32 -9.46
N VAL A 25 1.41 1.13 -8.61
CA VAL A 25 -0.07 1.27 -8.56
C VAL A 25 -0.58 2.54 -9.27
N ARG A 26 0.29 3.29 -9.97
CA ARG A 26 -0.03 4.62 -10.55
C ARG A 26 -0.76 5.53 -9.56
N PHE A 27 -0.30 5.46 -8.32
CA PHE A 27 -0.96 6.02 -7.17
C PHE A 27 -0.39 7.40 -6.86
N TYR A 28 -1.24 8.43 -6.88
CA TYR A 28 -0.81 9.77 -6.51
C TYR A 28 -0.72 9.89 -4.99
N TRP A 29 0.48 10.19 -4.51
CA TRP A 29 0.77 10.49 -3.12
C TRP A 29 1.82 11.59 -3.05
N ARG A 30 1.68 12.54 -2.12
CA ARG A 30 2.55 13.71 -2.02
C ARG A 30 3.94 13.33 -1.50
N ASN A 31 4.06 12.42 -0.53
CA ASN A 31 5.35 11.95 0.05
C ASN A 31 6.19 13.13 0.59
N HIS A 32 5.56 13.97 1.42
CA HIS A 32 6.12 15.18 2.00
C HIS A 32 6.59 14.96 3.43
N SER A 33 5.71 14.46 4.30
CA SER A 33 5.98 14.19 5.72
C SER A 33 4.89 13.28 6.27
N TRP A 34 5.20 12.57 7.35
CA TRP A 34 4.25 11.64 7.97
C TRP A 34 2.90 12.31 8.25
N VAL A 35 2.93 13.43 8.96
CA VAL A 35 1.71 14.15 9.39
C VAL A 35 0.92 14.65 8.18
N SER A 36 1.60 15.28 7.21
CA SER A 36 0.92 15.86 6.04
C SER A 36 0.26 14.79 5.17
N ASP A 37 0.94 13.67 4.98
CA ASP A 37 0.50 12.58 4.12
C ASP A 37 -0.61 11.75 4.74
N VAL A 38 -0.54 11.46 6.04
CA VAL A 38 -1.62 10.78 6.77
C VAL A 38 -2.88 11.64 6.80
N ILE A 39 -2.76 12.95 7.07
CA ILE A 39 -3.91 13.87 7.05
C ILE A 39 -4.50 13.96 5.63
N TRP A 40 -3.66 14.07 4.61
CA TRP A 40 -4.11 14.11 3.23
C TRP A 40 -4.85 12.83 2.83
N ALA A 41 -4.29 11.65 3.18
CA ALA A 41 -4.92 10.35 2.93
C ALA A 41 -6.26 10.21 3.64
N ALA A 42 -6.35 10.62 4.91
CA ALA A 42 -7.58 10.59 5.69
C ALA A 42 -8.68 11.48 5.09
N ARG A 43 -8.31 12.66 4.57
CA ARG A 43 -9.25 13.55 3.88
C ARG A 43 -9.67 13.00 2.51
N LYS A 44 -8.71 12.46 1.74
CA LYS A 44 -8.94 11.98 0.37
C LYS A 44 -9.78 10.69 0.33
N TRP A 45 -9.61 9.80 1.31
CA TRP A 45 -10.25 8.47 1.35
C TRP A 45 -11.28 8.35 2.47
N ARG A 46 -12.04 9.41 2.70
CA ARG A 46 -13.03 9.48 3.77
C ARG A 46 -14.25 8.56 3.53
N GLU A 47 -14.66 8.42 2.28
CA GLU A 47 -15.88 7.70 1.92
C GLU A 47 -15.72 6.18 1.95
N LYS A 48 -16.81 5.46 2.24
CA LYS A 48 -16.89 3.99 2.31
C LYS A 48 -16.86 3.31 0.92
N HIS A 49 -15.96 3.75 0.04
CA HIS A 49 -15.70 3.10 -1.24
C HIS A 49 -14.60 2.04 -1.10
N TYR A 50 -14.75 0.88 -1.73
CA TYR A 50 -13.76 -0.20 -1.65
C TYR A 50 -12.39 0.22 -2.21
N VAL A 51 -12.39 1.08 -3.23
CA VAL A 51 -11.17 1.72 -3.75
C VAL A 51 -10.45 2.53 -2.66
N ASN A 52 -11.17 3.36 -1.92
CA ASN A 52 -10.61 4.15 -0.80
C ASN A 52 -10.13 3.26 0.34
N ALA A 53 -10.83 2.15 0.63
CA ALA A 53 -10.40 1.17 1.62
C ALA A 53 -9.10 0.47 1.19
N ALA A 54 -8.99 0.05 -0.06
CA ALA A 54 -7.79 -0.58 -0.60
C ALA A 54 -6.57 0.37 -0.55
N PHE A 55 -6.76 1.66 -0.85
CA PHE A 55 -5.66 2.63 -0.74
C PHE A 55 -5.22 2.89 0.69
N ARG A 56 -6.16 2.98 1.65
CA ARG A 56 -5.84 3.05 3.09
C ARG A 56 -5.04 1.82 3.53
N ALA A 57 -5.49 0.63 3.13
CA ALA A 57 -4.82 -0.62 3.44
C ALA A 57 -3.42 -0.69 2.82
N LEU A 58 -3.26 -0.25 1.56
CA LEU A 58 -1.96 -0.20 0.89
C LEU A 58 -0.97 0.74 1.59
N LEU A 59 -1.44 1.93 2.00
CA LEU A 59 -0.62 2.88 2.75
C LEU A 59 -0.17 2.27 4.09
N ALA A 60 -1.08 1.61 4.82
CA ALA A 60 -0.74 0.93 6.06
C ALA A 60 0.26 -0.22 5.84
N SER A 61 0.03 -1.05 4.82
CA SER A 61 0.89 -2.18 4.47
C SER A 61 2.32 -1.73 4.14
N ILE A 62 2.51 -0.74 3.25
CA ILE A 62 3.86 -0.29 2.89
C ILE A 62 4.63 0.28 4.09
N LEU A 63 3.95 1.03 4.97
CA LEU A 63 4.56 1.60 6.17
C LEU A 63 4.97 0.49 7.15
N TYR A 64 4.11 -0.53 7.30
CA TYR A 64 4.40 -1.70 8.11
C TYR A 64 5.60 -2.50 7.57
N HIS A 65 5.65 -2.78 6.26
CA HIS A 65 6.79 -3.48 5.67
C HIS A 65 8.09 -2.67 5.81
N ILE A 66 8.06 -1.34 5.64
CA ILE A 66 9.23 -0.48 5.89
C ILE A 66 9.70 -0.61 7.34
N TRP A 67 8.79 -0.53 8.31
CA TRP A 67 9.11 -0.71 9.72
C TRP A 67 9.72 -2.09 9.99
N GLN A 68 9.11 -3.14 9.45
CA GLN A 68 9.57 -4.52 9.60
C GLN A 68 10.99 -4.71 9.04
N GLU A 69 11.30 -4.14 7.88
CA GLU A 69 12.63 -4.25 7.27
C GLU A 69 13.70 -3.54 8.07
N ARG A 70 13.38 -2.35 8.61
CA ARG A 70 14.32 -1.63 9.46
C ARG A 70 14.63 -2.43 10.73
N ASN A 71 13.62 -3.04 11.34
CA ASN A 71 13.84 -3.90 12.50
C ASN A 71 14.66 -5.13 12.14
N ARG A 72 14.37 -5.81 11.03
CA ARG A 72 15.19 -6.94 10.56
C ARG A 72 16.64 -6.54 10.32
N ARG A 73 16.88 -5.37 9.72
CA ARG A 73 18.24 -4.85 9.52
C ARG A 73 18.95 -4.62 10.85
N VAL A 74 18.28 -4.04 11.84
CA VAL A 74 18.86 -3.75 13.17
C VAL A 74 19.15 -5.02 13.96
N PHE A 75 18.21 -5.97 14.00
CA PHE A 75 18.31 -7.14 14.88
C PHE A 75 18.90 -8.38 14.21
N GLN A 76 18.85 -8.47 12.88
CA GLN A 76 19.26 -9.66 12.13
C GLN A 76 20.34 -9.34 11.07
N GLY A 77 20.62 -8.06 10.82
CA GLY A 77 21.59 -7.66 9.78
C GLY A 77 21.13 -7.92 8.34
N ILE A 78 19.85 -8.23 8.13
CA ILE A 78 19.30 -8.57 6.81
C ILE A 78 18.55 -7.37 6.22
N GLU A 79 18.75 -7.11 4.93
CA GLU A 79 18.04 -6.06 4.19
C GLU A 79 17.53 -6.62 2.85
N ARG A 80 16.22 -6.53 2.58
CA ARG A 80 15.70 -6.83 1.24
C ARG A 80 15.70 -5.57 0.37
N PRO A 81 15.80 -5.72 -0.96
CA PRO A 81 15.63 -4.61 -1.88
C PRO A 81 14.28 -3.90 -1.69
N SER A 82 14.26 -2.58 -1.87
CA SER A 82 13.03 -1.77 -1.79
C SER A 82 11.96 -2.23 -2.78
N SER A 83 12.36 -2.75 -3.94
CA SER A 83 11.44 -3.35 -4.93
C SER A 83 10.69 -4.56 -4.36
N SER A 84 11.36 -5.44 -3.62
CA SER A 84 10.75 -6.62 -3.00
C SER A 84 9.72 -6.22 -1.93
N VAL A 85 10.00 -5.17 -1.16
CA VAL A 85 9.05 -4.60 -0.20
C VAL A 85 7.81 -4.04 -0.88
N VAL A 86 8.00 -3.29 -1.97
CA VAL A 86 6.90 -2.73 -2.75
C VAL A 86 6.03 -3.85 -3.34
N HIS A 87 6.66 -4.87 -3.91
CA HIS A 87 5.95 -6.01 -4.48
C HIS A 87 5.14 -6.75 -3.41
N ALA A 88 5.75 -7.02 -2.25
CA ALA A 88 5.06 -7.67 -1.13
C ALA A 88 3.83 -6.88 -0.67
N ALA A 89 3.95 -5.56 -0.52
CA ALA A 89 2.82 -4.71 -0.10
C ALA A 89 1.69 -4.68 -1.16
N VAL A 90 2.03 -4.60 -2.44
CA VAL A 90 1.03 -4.60 -3.53
C VAL A 90 0.33 -5.96 -3.62
N ASP A 91 1.09 -7.05 -3.55
CA ASP A 91 0.54 -8.39 -3.63
C ASP A 91 -0.33 -8.73 -2.43
N GLU A 92 0.06 -8.32 -1.22
CA GLU A 92 -0.76 -8.47 -0.01
C GLU A 92 -2.16 -7.87 -0.20
N ILE A 93 -2.24 -6.64 -0.72
CA ILE A 93 -3.52 -5.99 -0.97
C ILE A 93 -4.27 -6.65 -2.13
N ARG A 94 -3.57 -7.05 -3.20
CA ARG A 94 -4.17 -7.77 -4.33
C ARG A 94 -4.84 -9.07 -3.87
N GLN A 95 -4.15 -9.86 -3.03
CA GLN A 95 -4.69 -11.09 -2.46
C GLN A 95 -5.89 -10.79 -1.57
N ARG A 96 -5.82 -9.77 -0.72
CA ARG A 96 -6.95 -9.39 0.13
C ARG A 96 -8.17 -8.93 -0.68
N ILE A 97 -8.00 -8.27 -1.82
CA ILE A 97 -9.10 -7.90 -2.71
C ILE A 97 -9.79 -9.14 -3.30
N ILE A 98 -9.00 -10.16 -3.65
CA ILE A 98 -9.51 -11.41 -4.24
C ILE A 98 -10.26 -12.25 -3.19
N THR A 99 -9.74 -12.31 -1.96
CA THR A 99 -10.27 -13.22 -0.92
C THR A 99 -11.44 -12.64 -0.12
N VAL A 100 -11.58 -11.31 -0.06
CA VAL A 100 -12.72 -10.69 0.63
C VAL A 100 -13.95 -10.76 -0.27
N ASP A 101 -15.02 -11.37 0.24
CA ASP A 101 -16.31 -11.35 -0.44
C ASP A 101 -16.95 -9.96 -0.35
N LEU A 102 -16.78 -9.18 -1.42
CA LEU A 102 -17.36 -7.86 -1.57
C LEU A 102 -18.67 -7.96 -2.38
N PRO A 103 -19.77 -7.33 -1.92
CA PRO A 103 -20.98 -7.17 -2.72
C PRO A 103 -20.71 -6.58 -4.11
N ASN A 104 -21.39 -7.11 -5.13
CA ASN A 104 -21.29 -6.60 -6.49
C ASN A 104 -21.72 -5.13 -6.53
N SER A 105 -20.81 -4.27 -6.97
CA SER A 105 -21.01 -2.82 -6.97
C SER A 105 -20.09 -2.17 -7.99
N VAL A 106 -20.42 -0.96 -8.40
CA VAL A 106 -19.53 -0.13 -9.23
C VAL A 106 -18.16 0.05 -8.57
N SER A 107 -18.12 0.15 -7.24
CA SER A 107 -16.86 0.25 -6.48
C SER A 107 -16.02 -1.04 -6.55
N LYS A 108 -16.65 -2.24 -6.49
CA LYS A 108 -15.96 -3.53 -6.69
C LYS A 108 -15.38 -3.63 -8.09
N ARG A 109 -16.16 -3.31 -9.13
CA ARG A 109 -15.68 -3.30 -10.53
C ARG A 109 -14.52 -2.33 -10.73
N GLY A 110 -14.64 -1.11 -10.18
CA GLY A 110 -13.56 -0.12 -10.22
C GLY A 110 -12.29 -0.60 -9.51
N LEU A 111 -12.43 -1.27 -8.37
CA LEU A 111 -11.32 -1.85 -7.63
C LEU A 111 -10.61 -2.95 -8.44
N TYR A 112 -11.33 -3.92 -8.99
CA TYR A 112 -10.74 -4.99 -9.80
C TYR A 112 -10.01 -4.44 -11.03
N ARG A 113 -10.62 -3.48 -11.75
CA ARG A 113 -10.01 -2.82 -12.90
C ARG A 113 -8.74 -2.07 -12.52
N LEU A 114 -8.78 -1.28 -11.45
CA LEU A 114 -7.64 -0.48 -10.98
C LEU A 114 -6.46 -1.37 -10.60
N TRP A 115 -6.73 -2.50 -9.94
CA TRP A 115 -5.73 -3.45 -9.51
C TRP A 115 -5.40 -4.52 -10.57
N ARG A 116 -5.97 -4.43 -11.79
CA ARG A 116 -5.76 -5.40 -12.89
C ARG A 116 -6.02 -6.84 -12.47
N ILE A 117 -7.01 -7.06 -11.60
CA ILE A 117 -7.42 -8.39 -11.14
C ILE A 117 -8.47 -8.91 -12.13
N PRO A 118 -8.35 -10.16 -12.63
CA PRO A 118 -9.39 -10.77 -13.45
C PRO A 118 -10.73 -10.74 -12.71
N TRP A 119 -11.81 -10.40 -13.41
CA TRP A 119 -13.14 -10.52 -12.83
C TRP A 119 -13.38 -12.01 -12.55
N PRO A 120 -13.88 -12.39 -11.36
CA PRO A 120 -14.21 -13.78 -11.11
C PRO A 120 -15.37 -14.12 -12.05
N ASP A 121 -15.15 -15.05 -12.97
CA ASP A 121 -16.21 -15.54 -13.84
C ASP A 121 -17.33 -16.10 -12.94
N GLU A 122 -18.57 -15.70 -13.20
CA GLU A 122 -19.76 -16.29 -12.57
C GLU A 122 -19.93 -17.71 -13.14
N GLY A 123 -19.07 -18.66 -12.74
CA GLY A 123 -18.93 -19.93 -13.45
C GLY A 123 -18.13 -20.99 -12.71
N THR A 124 -18.59 -21.42 -11.54
CA THR A 124 -18.63 -22.84 -11.16
C THR A 124 -19.63 -23.02 -10.02
N ALA A 125 -20.88 -23.27 -10.41
CA ALA A 125 -21.86 -24.00 -9.62
C ALA A 125 -21.95 -25.41 -10.20
#